data_AF-A0A3D2XCY8-F1
#
_entry.id   AF-A0A3D2XCY8-F1
#
_cell.length_a   1.000
_cell.length_b   1.000
_cell.length_c   1.000
_cell.angle_alpha   90.00
_cell.angle_beta   90.00
_cell.angle_gamma   90.00
#
_symmetry.space_group_name_H-M   'P 1'
#
loop_
_entity.id
_entity.type
_entity.pdbx_description
1 polymer ?
#
loop_
_entity_poly.entity_id
_entity_poly.type
_entity_poly.pdbx_seq_one_letter_code
_entity_poly.pdbx_strand_id
1 'polypeptide(L)'
;ATIKSLHKDYDLFYVPLNALDELHRDKNKGCFDLVLSVFGYLNQHVRLPLLCENDYLSGCYEAITEWATNADNELEEAEYNRYRTDLKEMHKKISILEKAVLNSSHLAAKKRLNAFKPFGNTERRLKVVARKFYSLYQEFPNRSFHKNIHCEHLEEEEGERGYPDHYFSFFWDDHCWIHDHLVEYVNCDLQERLEFEVPVSVQYFDRKQTSVTHAFPFENKLLTLMDELCAVLYRFNYEKHHD
;
A
#
# COMPACT_ATOMS: atom_id res chain seq x y z
N ALA A 1 10.61 -10.99 29.28
CA ALA A 1 10.43 -9.72 28.56
C ALA A 1 8.95 -9.35 28.61
N THR A 2 8.57 -8.08 28.44
CA THR A 2 7.20 -7.72 28.04
C THR A 2 7.14 -7.48 26.54
N ILE A 3 6.04 -7.88 25.92
CA ILE A 3 5.78 -7.70 24.50
C ILE A 3 4.52 -6.84 24.39
N LYS A 4 4.58 -5.79 23.56
CA LYS A 4 3.41 -5.00 23.19
C LYS A 4 3.28 -5.04 21.68
N SER A 5 2.11 -5.42 21.18
CA SER A 5 1.79 -5.37 19.75
C SER A 5 1.31 -3.99 19.35
N LEU A 6 1.55 -3.63 18.09
CA LEU A 6 0.96 -2.47 17.46
C LEU A 6 -0.54 -2.75 17.20
N HIS A 7 -1.39 -2.58 18.22
CA HIS A 7 -2.83 -2.63 18.02
C HIS A 7 -3.29 -1.35 17.34
N LYS A 8 -3.56 -1.45 16.04
CA LYS A 8 -4.69 -0.76 15.42
C LYS A 8 -5.67 -1.87 15.06
N ASP A 9 -6.95 -1.69 15.37
CA ASP A 9 -8.01 -2.54 14.84
C ASP A 9 -7.75 -2.73 13.33
N TYR A 10 -7.87 -3.95 12.82
CA TYR A 10 -7.24 -4.43 11.57
C TYR A 10 -7.62 -3.65 10.30
N ASP A 11 -7.10 -2.43 10.17
CA ASP A 11 -7.32 -1.54 9.03
C ASP A 11 -6.45 -2.01 7.86
N LEU A 12 -7.06 -2.10 6.67
CA LEU A 12 -6.33 -2.33 5.42
C LEU A 12 -5.55 -1.07 5.04
N PHE A 13 -4.24 -1.17 5.00
CA PHE A 13 -3.33 -0.11 4.56
C PHE A 13 -2.96 -0.32 3.09
N TYR A 14 -3.94 -0.11 2.22
CA TYR A 14 -3.76 -0.22 0.78
C TYR A 14 -3.51 1.13 0.11
N VAL A 15 -2.46 1.21 -0.72
CA VAL A 15 -2.07 2.43 -1.44
C VAL A 15 -2.45 2.32 -2.92
N PRO A 16 -3.26 3.23 -3.47
CA PRO A 16 -3.77 3.12 -4.83
C PRO A 16 -2.68 3.41 -5.87
N LEU A 17 -2.36 2.42 -6.69
CA LEU A 17 -1.33 2.49 -7.73
C LEU A 17 -1.81 3.30 -8.95
N ASN A 18 -3.12 3.27 -9.25
CA ASN A 18 -3.73 3.98 -10.38
C ASN A 18 -3.45 5.49 -10.35
N ALA A 19 -3.18 6.08 -9.19
CA ALA A 19 -2.91 7.50 -9.07
C ALA A 19 -1.70 7.92 -9.92
N LEU A 20 -0.73 7.02 -10.15
CA LEU A 20 0.37 7.27 -11.09
C LEU A 20 -0.10 7.27 -12.56
N ASP A 21 -1.04 6.40 -12.93
CA ASP A 21 -1.62 6.38 -14.29
C ASP A 21 -2.39 7.67 -14.57
N GLU A 22 -3.20 8.12 -13.60
CA GLU A 22 -3.98 9.35 -13.73
C GLU A 22 -3.07 10.59 -13.80
N LEU A 23 -2.04 10.69 -12.95
CA LEU A 23 -1.04 11.75 -13.02
C LEU A 23 -0.25 11.76 -14.34
N HIS A 24 0.02 10.57 -14.89
CA HIS A 24 0.68 10.43 -16.18
C HIS A 24 -0.22 10.93 -17.32
N ARG A 25 -1.50 10.55 -17.31
CA ARG A 25 -2.51 10.95 -18.30
C ARG A 25 -2.74 12.45 -18.33
N ASP A 26 -2.76 13.07 -17.15
CA ASP A 26 -2.84 14.52 -16.97
C ASP A 26 -1.58 15.28 -17.42
N LYS A 27 -0.50 14.57 -17.77
CA LYS A 27 0.81 15.13 -18.06
C LYS A 27 1.35 15.97 -16.89
N ASN A 28 0.90 15.70 -15.65
CA ASN A 28 1.40 16.37 -14.44
C ASN A 28 2.71 15.73 -13.98
N LYS A 29 3.77 15.97 -14.75
CA LYS A 29 5.09 15.38 -14.50
C LYS A 29 5.63 15.67 -13.10
N GLY A 30 5.37 16.87 -12.57
CA GLY A 30 5.88 17.28 -11.27
C GLY A 30 5.26 16.48 -10.12
N CYS A 31 3.93 16.30 -10.13
CA CYS A 31 3.25 15.44 -9.17
C CYS A 31 3.59 13.97 -9.39
N PHE A 32 3.61 13.50 -10.65
CA PHE A 32 4.02 12.15 -10.99
C PHE A 32 5.41 11.81 -10.41
N ASP A 33 6.42 12.65 -10.64
CA ASP A 33 7.78 12.44 -10.13
C ASP A 33 7.84 12.41 -8.59
N LEU A 34 7.01 13.22 -7.91
CA LEU A 34 6.93 13.23 -6.45
C LEU A 34 6.28 11.97 -5.90
N VAL A 35 5.12 11.58 -6.42
CA VAL A 35 4.41 10.36 -6.00
C VAL A 35 5.27 9.14 -6.29
N LEU A 36 5.92 9.10 -7.46
CA LEU A 36 6.84 8.02 -7.82
C LEU A 36 8.02 7.91 -6.83
N SER A 37 8.54 9.04 -6.32
CA SER A 37 9.56 9.01 -5.26
C SER A 37 9.05 8.43 -3.95
N VAL A 38 7.80 8.73 -3.58
CA VAL A 38 7.16 8.18 -2.37
C VAL A 38 6.90 6.68 -2.56
N PHE A 39 6.36 6.26 -3.70
CA PHE A 39 6.09 4.86 -3.99
C PHE A 39 7.38 4.04 -4.04
N GLY A 40 8.45 4.59 -4.62
CA GLY A 40 9.78 3.99 -4.56
C GLY A 40 10.29 3.79 -3.13
N TYR A 41 10.08 4.75 -2.24
CA TYR A 41 10.43 4.61 -0.83
C TYR A 41 9.60 3.52 -0.13
N LEU A 42 8.29 3.53 -0.33
CA LEU A 42 7.37 2.53 0.23
C LEU A 42 7.75 1.12 -0.23
N ASN A 43 8.01 0.91 -1.51
CA ASN A 43 8.40 -0.40 -2.02
C ASN A 43 9.82 -0.81 -1.60
N GLN A 44 10.83 0.04 -1.79
CA GLN A 44 12.24 -0.36 -1.65
C GLN A 44 12.73 -0.37 -0.19
N HIS A 45 12.26 0.58 0.63
CA HIS A 45 12.70 0.72 2.03
C HIS A 45 11.66 0.18 3.01
N VAL A 46 10.40 0.54 2.84
CA VAL A 46 9.33 0.07 3.73
C VAL A 46 8.96 -1.40 3.44
N ARG A 47 9.26 -1.88 2.22
CA ARG A 47 8.93 -3.22 1.71
C ARG A 47 7.43 -3.44 1.57
N LEU A 48 6.73 -2.43 1.04
CA LEU A 48 5.34 -2.54 0.62
C LEU A 48 5.27 -3.35 -0.70
N PRO A 49 4.55 -4.51 -0.72
CA PRO A 49 4.34 -5.31 -1.93
C PRO A 49 3.66 -4.52 -3.05
N LEU A 50 4.03 -4.80 -4.31
CA LEU A 50 3.73 -3.95 -5.47
C LEU A 50 2.92 -4.68 -6.55
N LEU A 51 2.02 -5.58 -6.16
CA LEU A 51 1.21 -6.39 -7.09
C LEU A 51 2.04 -7.26 -8.04
N CYS A 52 3.20 -7.73 -7.59
CA CYS A 52 4.08 -8.57 -8.38
C CYS A 52 3.65 -10.04 -8.36
N GLU A 53 4.20 -10.84 -9.29
CA GLU A 53 4.02 -12.30 -9.29
C GLU A 53 4.33 -12.88 -7.90
N ASN A 54 3.35 -13.55 -7.29
CA ASN A 54 3.36 -14.19 -5.97
C ASN A 54 3.18 -13.30 -4.73
N ASP A 55 2.62 -12.09 -4.83
CA ASP A 55 2.05 -11.44 -3.65
C ASP A 55 0.56 -11.75 -3.45
N TYR A 56 0.09 -11.53 -2.22
CA TYR A 56 -1.28 -11.85 -1.81
C TYR A 56 -2.35 -11.21 -2.70
N LEU A 57 -2.21 -9.91 -2.99
CA LEU A 57 -3.21 -9.20 -3.79
C LEU A 57 -3.15 -9.60 -5.26
N SER A 58 -1.98 -9.95 -5.80
CA SER A 58 -1.88 -10.59 -7.12
C SER A 58 -2.70 -11.87 -7.19
N GLY A 59 -2.62 -12.73 -6.17
CA GLY A 59 -3.46 -13.93 -6.06
C GLY A 59 -4.95 -13.61 -6.00
N CYS A 60 -5.33 -12.55 -5.28
CA CYS A 60 -6.72 -12.07 -5.26
C CYS A 60 -7.18 -11.59 -6.65
N TYR A 61 -6.35 -10.81 -7.36
CA TYR A 61 -6.66 -10.37 -8.73
C TYR A 61 -6.72 -11.53 -9.73
N GLU A 62 -5.90 -12.56 -9.55
CA GLU A 62 -5.98 -13.80 -10.33
C GLU A 62 -7.32 -14.51 -10.10
N ALA A 63 -7.73 -14.69 -8.85
CA ALA A 63 -9.04 -15.29 -8.52
C ALA A 63 -10.21 -14.48 -9.12
N ILE A 64 -10.17 -13.14 -9.04
CA ILE A 64 -11.18 -12.28 -9.67
C ILE A 64 -11.13 -12.40 -11.20
N THR A 65 -9.95 -12.50 -11.79
CA THR A 65 -9.78 -12.67 -13.24
C THR A 65 -10.36 -14.01 -13.70
N GLU A 66 -10.06 -15.09 -12.98
CA GLU A 66 -10.57 -16.43 -13.25
C GLU A 66 -12.08 -16.47 -13.13
N TRP A 67 -12.64 -15.91 -12.05
CA TRP A 67 -14.08 -15.75 -11.90
C TRP A 67 -14.65 -14.97 -13.09
N ALA A 68 -14.23 -13.73 -13.32
CA ALA A 68 -14.82 -12.86 -14.34
C ALA A 68 -14.71 -13.38 -15.79
N THR A 69 -13.73 -14.25 -16.05
CA THR A 69 -13.50 -14.84 -17.38
C THR A 69 -13.96 -16.29 -17.52
N ASN A 70 -14.57 -16.86 -16.46
CA ASN A 70 -15.14 -18.19 -16.52
C ASN A 70 -16.35 -18.23 -17.46
N ALA A 71 -16.31 -19.12 -18.45
CA ALA A 71 -17.39 -19.30 -19.42
C ALA A 71 -18.68 -19.87 -18.81
N ASP A 72 -18.58 -20.52 -17.64
CA ASP A 72 -19.73 -21.05 -16.90
C ASP A 72 -20.47 -19.96 -16.09
N ASN A 73 -19.90 -18.76 -15.97
CA ASN A 73 -20.61 -17.65 -15.36
C ASN A 73 -21.73 -17.19 -16.29
N GLU A 74 -22.95 -17.08 -15.76
CA GLU A 74 -24.14 -16.62 -16.47
C GLU A 74 -24.13 -15.10 -16.75
N LEU A 75 -22.97 -14.53 -17.09
CA LEU A 75 -22.83 -13.12 -17.45
C LEU A 75 -23.39 -12.87 -18.86
N GLU A 76 -24.03 -11.72 -19.04
CA GLU A 76 -24.38 -11.25 -20.38
C GLU A 76 -23.11 -11.01 -21.22
N GLU A 77 -23.14 -11.32 -22.51
CA GLU A 77 -21.98 -11.18 -23.43
C GLU A 77 -21.34 -9.78 -23.38
N ALA A 78 -22.15 -8.73 -23.24
CA ALA A 78 -21.64 -7.35 -23.14
C ALA A 78 -20.85 -7.12 -21.85
N GLU A 79 -21.31 -7.68 -20.73
CA GLU A 79 -20.66 -7.59 -19.43
C GLU A 79 -19.37 -8.42 -19.40
N TYR A 80 -19.42 -9.66 -19.91
CA TYR A 80 -18.25 -10.51 -20.07
C TYR A 80 -17.14 -9.82 -20.87
N ASN A 81 -17.48 -9.19 -22.01
CA ASN A 81 -16.51 -8.45 -22.82
C ASN A 81 -15.95 -7.20 -22.12
N ARG A 82 -16.79 -6.49 -21.34
CA ARG A 82 -16.35 -5.35 -20.52
C ARG A 82 -15.34 -5.80 -19.48
N TYR A 83 -15.66 -6.82 -18.68
CA TYR A 83 -14.78 -7.34 -17.63
C TYR A 83 -13.44 -7.80 -18.18
N ARG A 84 -13.46 -8.57 -19.27
CA ARG A 84 -12.23 -9.01 -19.95
C ARG A 84 -11.37 -7.83 -20.41
N THR A 85 -11.99 -6.77 -20.92
CA THR A 85 -11.27 -5.57 -21.38
C THR A 85 -10.65 -4.81 -20.21
N ASP A 86 -11.43 -4.58 -19.15
CA ASP A 86 -10.99 -3.84 -17.97
C ASP A 86 -9.83 -4.54 -17.26
N LEU A 87 -9.94 -5.86 -17.04
CA LEU A 87 -8.88 -6.66 -16.43
C LEU A 87 -7.60 -6.63 -17.26
N LYS A 88 -7.72 -6.75 -18.60
CA LYS A 88 -6.55 -6.71 -19.48
C LYS A 88 -5.85 -5.35 -19.44
N GLU A 89 -6.61 -4.25 -19.43
CA GLU A 89 -6.03 -2.92 -19.33
C GLU A 89 -5.42 -2.67 -17.94
N MET A 90 -6.07 -3.12 -16.86
CA MET A 90 -5.52 -3.08 -15.50
C MET A 90 -4.15 -3.78 -15.43
N HIS A 91 -4.08 -5.07 -15.79
CA HIS A 91 -2.85 -5.86 -15.74
C HIS A 91 -1.72 -5.23 -16.57
N LYS A 92 -2.05 -4.72 -17.75
CA LYS A 92 -1.09 -4.01 -18.60
C LYS A 92 -0.54 -2.75 -17.93
N LYS A 93 -1.41 -1.95 -17.30
CA LYS A 93 -1.01 -0.71 -16.61
C LYS A 93 -0.19 -1.00 -15.37
N ILE A 94 -0.60 -1.97 -14.56
CA ILE A 94 0.14 -2.45 -13.38
C ILE A 94 1.58 -2.80 -13.79
N SER A 95 1.76 -3.65 -14.81
CA SER A 95 3.11 -4.06 -15.29
C SER A 95 4.00 -2.89 -15.73
N ILE A 96 3.42 -1.80 -16.25
CA ILE A 96 4.16 -0.59 -16.62
C ILE A 96 4.56 0.21 -15.38
N LEU A 97 3.61 0.41 -14.45
CA LEU A 97 3.82 1.21 -13.25
C LEU A 97 4.75 0.53 -12.25
N GLU A 98 4.67 -0.79 -12.12
CA GLU A 98 5.61 -1.61 -11.35
C GLU A 98 7.05 -1.31 -11.75
N LYS A 99 7.34 -1.39 -13.06
CA LYS A 99 8.67 -1.09 -13.61
C LYS A 99 9.07 0.34 -13.28
N ALA A 100 8.14 1.30 -13.34
CA ALA A 100 8.44 2.69 -12.99
C ALA A 100 8.83 2.81 -11.51
N VAL A 101 8.08 2.18 -10.60
CA VAL A 101 8.33 2.22 -9.15
C VAL A 101 9.63 1.50 -8.79
N LEU A 102 9.87 0.30 -9.34
CA LEU A 102 11.09 -0.48 -9.13
C LEU A 102 12.34 0.27 -9.60
N ASN A 103 12.26 0.97 -10.73
CA ASN A 103 13.37 1.76 -11.27
C ASN A 103 13.45 3.18 -10.67
N SER A 104 12.49 3.58 -9.84
CA SER A 104 12.49 4.90 -9.25
C SER A 104 13.56 5.01 -8.16
N SER A 105 14.33 6.11 -8.17
CA SER A 105 15.21 6.41 -7.06
C SER A 105 14.47 7.30 -6.08
N HIS A 106 14.04 6.75 -4.94
CA HIS A 106 13.50 7.55 -3.84
C HIS A 106 14.53 8.59 -3.35
N LEU A 107 15.84 8.36 -3.54
CA LEU A 107 16.91 9.32 -3.23
C LEU A 107 16.82 10.61 -4.05
N ALA A 108 16.15 10.58 -5.21
CA ALA A 108 15.86 11.78 -6.00
C ALA A 108 14.80 12.69 -5.34
N ALA A 109 14.11 12.25 -4.29
CA ALA A 109 13.02 12.97 -3.63
C ALA A 109 13.43 14.39 -3.21
N LYS A 110 14.62 14.58 -2.62
CA LYS A 110 15.10 15.91 -2.21
C LYS A 110 15.16 16.89 -3.37
N LYS A 111 15.74 16.45 -4.50
CA LYS A 111 15.88 17.29 -5.71
C LYS A 111 14.50 17.61 -6.30
N ARG A 112 13.63 16.61 -6.41
CA ARG A 112 12.26 16.76 -6.92
C ARG A 112 11.43 17.70 -6.04
N LEU A 113 11.47 17.55 -4.71
CA LEU A 113 10.78 18.40 -3.74
C LEU A 113 11.22 19.87 -3.83
N ASN A 114 12.51 20.13 -4.05
CA ASN A 114 13.05 21.48 -4.15
C ASN A 114 12.67 22.14 -5.49
N ALA A 115 12.67 21.38 -6.58
CA ALA A 115 12.35 21.89 -7.91
C ALA A 115 10.83 22.09 -8.13
N PHE A 116 9.99 21.27 -7.49
CA PHE A 116 8.55 21.28 -7.71
C PHE A 116 7.88 22.55 -7.17
N LYS A 117 7.11 23.24 -8.02
CA LYS A 117 6.36 24.45 -7.68
C LYS A 117 4.86 24.17 -7.82
N PRO A 118 4.13 23.95 -6.71
CA PRO A 118 2.71 23.62 -6.78
C PRO A 118 1.89 24.86 -7.13
N PHE A 119 0.99 24.71 -8.08
CA PHE A 119 0.01 25.70 -8.52
C PHE A 119 -1.34 25.52 -7.78
N GLY A 120 -1.81 24.28 -7.69
CA GLY A 120 -3.11 23.92 -7.09
C GLY A 120 -3.06 23.47 -5.63
N ASN A 121 -4.23 23.34 -5.00
CA ASN A 121 -4.35 22.83 -3.62
C ASN A 121 -3.90 21.36 -3.51
N THR A 122 -4.29 20.53 -4.47
CA THR A 122 -3.93 19.10 -4.52
C THR A 122 -2.43 18.91 -4.67
N GLU A 123 -1.79 19.69 -5.55
CA GLU A 123 -0.34 19.72 -5.71
C GLU A 123 0.41 20.16 -4.44
N ARG A 124 -0.13 21.16 -3.71
CA ARG A 124 0.43 21.59 -2.42
C ARG A 124 0.36 20.46 -1.39
N ARG A 125 -0.78 19.76 -1.30
CA ARG A 125 -0.96 18.61 -0.39
C ARG A 125 0.01 17.48 -0.72
N LEU A 126 0.12 17.10 -2.00
CA LEU A 126 1.08 16.09 -2.46
C LEU A 126 2.52 16.47 -2.10
N LYS A 127 2.91 17.73 -2.31
CA LYS A 127 4.25 18.21 -1.92
C LYS A 127 4.49 18.10 -0.41
N VAL A 128 3.49 18.42 0.42
CA VAL A 128 3.59 18.32 1.89
C VAL A 128 3.76 16.87 2.31
N VAL A 129 2.91 15.96 1.81
CA VAL A 129 2.99 14.53 2.14
C VAL A 129 4.33 13.93 1.68
N ALA A 130 4.76 14.20 0.45
CA ALA A 130 6.05 13.73 -0.06
C ALA A 130 7.24 14.26 0.77
N ARG A 131 7.15 15.49 1.29
CA ARG A 131 8.16 16.03 2.21
C ARG A 131 8.16 15.29 3.54
N LYS A 132 6.99 14.98 4.11
CA LYS A 132 6.88 14.22 5.36
C LYS A 132 7.47 12.81 5.21
N PHE A 133 7.23 12.11 4.09
CA PHE A 133 7.89 10.83 3.80
C PHE A 133 9.40 10.97 3.67
N TYR A 134 9.89 12.01 3.00
CA TYR A 134 11.32 12.27 2.93
C TYR A 134 11.94 12.51 4.31
N SER A 135 11.26 13.27 5.18
CA SER A 135 11.68 13.47 6.57
C SER A 135 11.66 12.18 7.38
N LEU A 136 10.64 11.31 7.20
CA LEU A 136 10.58 9.99 7.82
C LEU A 136 11.81 9.14 7.43
N TYR A 137 12.16 9.12 6.15
CA TYR A 137 13.36 8.44 5.67
C TYR A 137 14.65 9.00 6.28
N GLN A 138 14.77 10.33 6.40
CA GLN A 138 15.95 10.94 7.03
C GLN A 138 16.08 10.58 8.52
N GLU A 139 14.96 10.47 9.23
CA GLU A 139 14.93 10.09 10.64
C GLU A 139 15.19 8.58 10.82
N PHE A 140 14.71 7.75 9.89
CA PHE A 140 14.77 6.29 9.96
C PHE A 140 15.27 5.64 8.65
N PRO A 141 16.53 5.86 8.24
CA PRO A 141 17.00 5.48 6.90
C PRO A 141 17.05 3.97 6.64
N ASN A 142 17.19 3.17 7.70
CA ASN A 142 17.35 1.70 7.64
C ASN A 142 16.15 0.95 8.26
N ARG A 143 15.00 1.60 8.43
CA ARG A 143 13.79 0.98 8.97
C ARG A 143 12.83 0.56 7.86
N SER A 144 12.25 -0.62 8.02
CA SER A 144 11.13 -1.16 7.24
C SER A 144 9.98 -1.51 8.19
N PHE A 145 8.76 -1.65 7.67
CA PHE A 145 7.60 -2.01 8.49
C PHE A 145 7.78 -3.39 9.15
N HIS A 146 8.32 -4.33 8.40
CA HIS A 146 8.58 -5.71 8.82
C HIS A 146 9.66 -5.86 9.89
N LYS A 147 10.43 -4.81 10.20
CA LYS A 147 11.63 -4.94 11.05
C LYS A 147 11.32 -5.37 12.49
N ASN A 148 10.16 -4.97 13.00
CA ASN A 148 9.72 -5.28 14.37
C ASN A 148 8.66 -6.37 14.39
N ILE A 149 8.41 -7.07 13.28
CA ILE A 149 7.53 -8.23 13.25
C ILE A 149 8.35 -9.42 13.73
N HIS A 150 7.99 -9.94 14.89
CA HIS A 150 8.69 -11.01 15.58
C HIS A 150 7.63 -12.07 15.89
N CYS A 151 7.74 -13.24 15.28
CA CYS A 151 6.69 -14.27 15.33
C CYS A 151 7.10 -15.44 16.22
N GLU A 152 8.27 -15.37 16.87
CA GLU A 152 8.83 -16.47 17.67
C GLU A 152 8.03 -16.75 18.95
N HIS A 153 7.10 -15.86 19.32
CA HIS A 153 6.23 -15.98 20.47
C HIS A 153 4.80 -16.39 20.11
N LEU A 154 4.48 -16.51 18.82
CA LEU A 154 3.20 -17.03 18.37
C LEU A 154 3.26 -18.55 18.40
N GLU A 155 2.33 -19.20 19.10
CA GLU A 155 2.24 -20.66 19.14
C GLU A 155 2.02 -21.19 17.72
N GLU A 156 2.66 -22.31 17.36
CA GLU A 156 2.35 -23.05 16.13
C GLU A 156 0.93 -23.65 16.26
N GLU A 157 -0.09 -22.80 16.24
CA GLU A 157 -1.49 -23.23 16.18
C GLU A 157 -1.79 -23.83 14.80
N GLU A 158 -2.65 -24.84 14.79
CA GLU A 158 -3.22 -25.41 13.57
C GLU A 158 -4.21 -24.41 12.94
N GLY A 159 -3.70 -23.44 12.19
CA GLY A 159 -4.53 -22.49 11.44
C GLY A 159 -3.69 -21.54 10.58
N GLU A 160 -4.34 -20.92 9.60
CA GLU A 160 -3.65 -19.97 8.72
C GLU A 160 -3.52 -18.59 9.39
N ARG A 161 -2.29 -18.11 9.50
CA ARG A 161 -1.97 -16.78 10.01
C ARG A 161 -2.19 -15.71 8.93
N GLY A 162 -2.55 -14.51 9.35
CA GLY A 162 -2.55 -13.32 8.53
C GLY A 162 -1.16 -12.70 8.47
N TYR A 163 -0.58 -12.61 7.27
CA TYR A 163 0.74 -12.02 7.07
C TYR A 163 0.63 -10.52 6.75
N PRO A 164 1.73 -9.75 6.89
CA PRO A 164 1.71 -8.31 6.67
C PRO A 164 1.25 -7.89 5.28
N ASP A 165 1.62 -8.65 4.25
CA ASP A 165 1.20 -8.41 2.88
C ASP A 165 -0.32 -8.54 2.67
N HIS A 166 -1.03 -9.26 3.54
CA HIS A 166 -2.49 -9.35 3.48
C HIS A 166 -3.17 -8.02 3.81
N TYR A 167 -2.62 -7.19 4.69
CA TYR A 167 -3.24 -5.93 5.13
C TYR A 167 -2.40 -4.68 4.80
N PHE A 168 -1.23 -4.85 4.19
CA PHE A 168 -0.28 -3.77 3.91
C PHE A 168 0.32 -3.95 2.51
N SER A 169 -0.28 -3.30 1.50
CA SER A 169 0.13 -3.48 0.09
C SER A 169 -0.20 -2.27 -0.80
N PHE A 170 0.35 -2.23 -2.01
CA PHE A 170 -0.24 -1.44 -3.09
C PHE A 170 -1.45 -2.20 -3.66
N PHE A 171 -2.47 -1.48 -4.13
CA PHE A 171 -3.59 -2.05 -4.88
C PHE A 171 -3.86 -1.22 -6.14
N TRP A 172 -4.68 -1.71 -7.06
CA TRP A 172 -4.93 -1.02 -8.32
C TRP A 172 -5.66 0.31 -8.13
N ASP A 173 -6.95 0.28 -7.82
CA ASP A 173 -7.87 1.42 -7.87
C ASP A 173 -9.05 1.17 -6.92
N ASP A 174 -9.60 2.22 -6.31
CA ASP A 174 -10.79 2.23 -5.45
C ASP A 174 -12.09 2.60 -6.18
N HIS A 175 -12.01 2.95 -7.47
CA HIS A 175 -13.14 3.38 -8.29
C HIS A 175 -13.41 2.47 -9.49
N CYS A 176 -13.44 1.15 -9.28
CA CYS A 176 -13.78 0.19 -10.33
C CYS A 176 -14.50 -1.05 -9.77
N TRP A 177 -15.22 -1.79 -10.62
CA TRP A 177 -15.92 -3.02 -10.21
C TRP A 177 -14.96 -4.11 -9.67
N ILE A 178 -13.70 -4.07 -10.10
CA ILE A 178 -12.65 -5.00 -9.64
C ILE A 178 -12.34 -4.74 -8.16
N HIS A 179 -12.40 -3.48 -7.72
CA HIS A 179 -12.22 -3.11 -6.32
C HIS A 179 -13.28 -3.71 -5.42
N ASP A 180 -14.55 -3.68 -5.85
CA ASP A 180 -15.66 -4.20 -5.05
C ASP A 180 -15.46 -5.71 -4.78
N HIS A 181 -15.05 -6.46 -5.80
CA HIS A 181 -14.74 -7.88 -5.68
C HIS A 181 -13.47 -8.14 -4.87
N LEU A 182 -12.45 -7.26 -4.99
CA LEU A 182 -11.22 -7.35 -4.21
C LEU A 182 -11.50 -7.19 -2.72
N VAL A 183 -12.26 -6.16 -2.34
CA VAL A 183 -12.60 -5.91 -0.94
C VAL A 183 -13.43 -7.04 -0.35
N GLU A 184 -14.39 -7.59 -1.12
CA GLU A 184 -15.15 -8.75 -0.69
C GLU A 184 -14.24 -9.97 -0.46
N TYR A 185 -13.40 -10.30 -1.44
CA TYR A 185 -12.48 -11.44 -1.36
C TYR A 185 -11.52 -11.33 -0.18
N VAL A 186 -10.86 -10.18 -0.03
CA VAL A 186 -9.91 -9.91 1.07
C VAL A 186 -10.61 -9.98 2.42
N ASN A 187 -11.81 -9.39 2.56
CA ASN A 187 -12.52 -9.43 3.83
C ASN A 187 -12.92 -10.86 4.22
N CYS A 188 -13.40 -11.66 3.27
CA CYS A 188 -13.74 -13.07 3.51
C CYS A 188 -12.49 -13.85 3.97
N ASP A 189 -11.39 -13.73 3.23
CA ASP A 189 -10.14 -14.43 3.56
C ASP A 189 -9.56 -13.99 4.92
N LEU A 190 -9.56 -12.69 5.21
CA LEU A 190 -9.00 -12.16 6.45
C LEU A 190 -9.83 -12.52 7.68
N GLN A 191 -11.14 -12.72 7.54
CA GLN A 191 -12.02 -13.18 8.63
C GLN A 191 -11.74 -14.62 9.05
N GLU A 192 -11.14 -15.43 8.18
CA GLU A 192 -10.77 -16.82 8.47
C GLU A 192 -9.40 -16.93 9.18
N ARG A 193 -8.63 -15.83 9.25
CA ARG A 193 -7.31 -15.80 9.90
C ARG A 193 -7.48 -15.77 11.42
N LEU A 194 -6.79 -16.69 12.11
CA LEU A 194 -6.86 -16.79 13.57
C LEU A 194 -6.05 -15.70 14.28
N GLU A 195 -4.90 -15.36 13.71
CA GLU A 195 -3.96 -14.39 14.26
C GLU A 195 -3.22 -13.66 13.15
N PHE A 196 -2.82 -12.41 13.39
CA PHE A 196 -2.06 -11.60 12.46
C PHE A 196 -0.65 -11.32 12.97
N GLU A 197 0.32 -11.47 12.08
CA GLU A 197 1.69 -11.01 12.32
C GLU A 197 1.74 -9.49 12.22
N VAL A 198 1.98 -8.81 13.34
CA VAL A 198 2.02 -7.35 13.44
C VAL A 198 3.33 -6.89 14.10
N PRO A 199 3.74 -5.62 13.90
CA PRO A 199 4.91 -5.10 14.62
C PRO A 199 4.74 -5.19 16.14
N VAL A 200 5.76 -5.71 16.82
CA VAL A 200 5.81 -5.83 18.28
C VAL A 200 7.02 -5.12 18.86
N SER A 201 6.88 -4.61 20.08
CA SER A 201 7.94 -3.97 20.85
C SER A 201 8.31 -4.87 22.03
N VAL A 202 9.50 -5.47 21.98
CA VAL A 202 10.02 -6.38 23.01
C VAL A 202 10.90 -5.61 24.00
N GLN A 203 10.57 -5.70 25.28
CA GLN A 203 11.35 -5.10 26.36
C GLN A 203 11.91 -6.18 27.29
N TYR A 204 13.23 -6.39 27.25
CA TYR A 204 13.93 -7.37 28.07
C TYR A 204 14.16 -6.87 29.51
N PHE A 205 14.17 -7.79 30.47
CA PHE A 205 14.33 -7.51 31.91
C PHE A 205 15.71 -7.89 32.45
N ASP A 206 16.71 -7.96 31.57
CA ASP A 206 18.10 -8.28 31.91
C ASP A 206 18.78 -7.19 32.76
N ARG A 207 18.18 -6.00 32.85
CA ARG A 207 18.64 -4.87 33.70
C ARG A 207 17.46 -4.17 34.36
N LYS A 208 17.72 -3.50 35.49
CA LYS A 208 16.72 -2.67 36.19
C LYS A 208 16.24 -1.55 35.27
N GLN A 209 14.94 -1.53 34.98
CA GLN A 209 14.34 -0.55 34.08
C GLN A 209 13.73 0.61 34.89
N THR A 210 13.97 1.83 34.43
CA THR A 210 13.38 3.06 35.02
C THR A 210 11.93 3.27 34.59
N SER A 211 11.53 2.74 33.44
CA SER A 211 10.15 2.80 32.93
C SER A 211 9.90 1.75 31.84
N VAL A 212 8.62 1.37 31.65
CA VAL A 212 8.19 0.62 30.47
C VAL A 212 8.30 1.53 29.24
N THR A 213 8.98 1.09 28.19
CA THR A 213 9.23 1.89 26.99
C THR A 213 8.85 1.08 25.76
N HIS A 214 7.54 0.88 25.57
CA HIS A 214 7.00 0.32 24.32
C HIS A 214 6.71 1.47 23.36
N ALA A 215 7.52 1.61 22.30
CA ALA A 215 7.36 2.67 21.32
C ALA A 215 7.51 2.13 19.89
N PHE A 216 6.61 2.58 19.02
CA PHE A 216 6.60 2.33 17.58
C PHE A 216 6.76 3.65 16.81
N PRO A 217 7.86 4.39 17.01
CA PRO A 217 7.98 5.74 16.50
C PRO A 217 8.00 5.77 14.96
N PHE A 218 8.54 4.71 14.34
CA PHE A 218 8.57 4.58 12.89
C PHE A 218 7.20 4.15 12.36
N GLU A 219 6.64 3.05 12.87
CA GLU A 219 5.41 2.44 12.35
C GLU A 219 4.21 3.39 12.53
N ASN A 220 4.08 4.04 13.69
CA ASN A 220 3.02 5.02 13.91
C ASN A 220 3.10 6.20 12.94
N LYS A 221 4.32 6.72 12.69
CA LYS A 221 4.52 7.82 11.74
C LYS A 221 4.24 7.36 10.32
N LEU A 222 4.75 6.19 9.93
CA LEU A 222 4.53 5.59 8.62
C LEU A 222 3.05 5.42 8.32
N LEU A 223 2.30 4.73 9.19
CA LEU A 223 0.87 4.47 8.98
C LEU A 223 0.07 5.78 8.89
N THR A 224 0.36 6.75 9.77
CA THR A 224 -0.27 8.09 9.69
C THR A 224 0.01 8.78 8.34
N LEU A 225 1.25 8.67 7.83
CA LEU A 225 1.60 9.25 6.53
C LEU A 225 0.96 8.50 5.35
N MET A 226 0.71 7.19 5.49
CA MET A 226 -0.01 6.41 4.49
C MET A 226 -1.47 6.83 4.44
N ASP A 227 -2.13 7.01 5.59
CA ASP A 227 -3.50 7.56 5.64
C ASP A 227 -3.59 8.94 4.99
N GLU A 228 -2.63 9.83 5.31
CA GLU A 228 -2.53 11.14 4.67
C GLU A 228 -2.29 11.05 3.15
N LEU A 229 -1.47 10.10 2.70
CA LEU A 229 -1.20 9.87 1.29
C LEU A 229 -2.46 9.42 0.57
N CYS A 230 -3.10 8.35 1.05
CA CYS A 230 -4.32 7.81 0.45
C CYS A 230 -5.42 8.88 0.39
N ALA A 231 -5.64 9.64 1.48
CA ALA A 231 -6.60 10.75 1.47
C ALA A 231 -6.30 11.82 0.40
N VAL A 232 -5.03 12.10 0.11
CA VAL A 232 -4.65 13.05 -0.94
C VAL A 232 -4.82 12.43 -2.34
N LEU A 233 -4.49 11.14 -2.51
CA LEU A 233 -4.66 10.44 -3.79
C LEU A 233 -6.14 10.22 -4.13
N TYR A 234 -6.97 9.80 -3.18
CA TYR A 234 -8.42 9.66 -3.35
C TYR A 234 -9.07 10.98 -3.72
N ARG A 235 -8.67 12.07 -3.05
CA ARG A 235 -9.18 13.39 -3.41
C ARG A 235 -8.79 13.79 -4.84
N PHE A 236 -7.57 13.48 -5.25
CA PHE A 236 -7.11 13.75 -6.62
C PHE A 236 -7.94 12.97 -7.65
N ASN A 237 -8.19 11.68 -7.40
CA ASN A 237 -9.03 10.84 -8.27
C ASN A 237 -10.49 11.35 -8.27
N TYR A 238 -11.06 11.66 -7.11
CA TYR A 238 -12.43 12.17 -7.01
C TYR A 238 -12.64 13.48 -7.79
N GLU A 239 -11.72 14.45 -7.63
CA GLU A 239 -11.74 15.72 -8.38
C GLU A 239 -11.68 15.50 -9.90
N LYS A 240 -11.16 14.35 -10.37
CA LYS A 240 -11.09 14.02 -11.81
C LYS A 240 -12.32 13.36 -12.38
N HIS A 241 -13.01 12.55 -11.58
CA HIS A 241 -14.21 11.84 -12.04
C HIS A 241 -15.50 12.69 -11.94
N HIS A 242 -15.44 13.85 -11.29
CA HIS A 242 -16.59 14.73 -11.02
C HIS A 242 -16.44 16.18 -11.54
N ASP A 243 -15.38 16.48 -12.30
CA ASP A 243 -15.19 17.73 -13.06
C ASP A 243 -15.44 17.51 -14.56
#